data_AF-A0A9W9YE23-F1
#
_entry.id   AF-A0A9W9YE23-F1
#
_cell.length_a   1.000
_cell.length_b   1.000
_cell.length_c   1.000
_cell.angle_alpha   90.00
_cell.angle_beta   90.00
_cell.angle_gamma   90.00
#
_symmetry.space_group_name_H-M   'P 1'
#
loop_
_entity.id
_entity.type
_entity.pdbx_description
1 polymer ?
#
loop_
_entity_poly.entity_id
_entity_poly.type
_entity_poly.pdbx_seq_one_letter_code
_entity_poly.pdbx_strand_id
1 'polypeptide(L)'
;MAAKVKVVFPSCIKSSRQFSRKVAFISNTLLANSRKNRYSSSFSHSFSETIGMIKESLATKPNDLLTSKTTRLFVGTGQYYEHKTNERVVILSLGDDENLRPPVMLHDTAVQRDEVEKLEQELSSLSSVGSVHSGELDSVQDAPWKFGFVLKPSFSIFSVSGFCCQLQQSSSEGMYFRIFDEHLHEDIPLSDIEHIQVSLSPEPWEERKLQLKMKNGDVVSVVEDREENVPSKDGLASLMLSTEWMVKAAGHMCITARQFGDTKVSLKLPPVLRADVNPWVAMRNRIWAEKSNES
;
A
#
# COMPACT_ATOMS: atom_id res chain seq x y z
N MET A 1 -9.23 -62.10 7.42
CA MET A 1 -9.56 -61.69 6.04
C MET A 1 -9.30 -60.20 5.92
N ALA A 2 -8.21 -59.82 5.25
CA ALA A 2 -7.84 -58.42 5.02
C ALA A 2 -8.18 -58.06 3.57
N ALA A 3 -9.02 -57.05 3.37
CA ALA A 3 -9.33 -56.54 2.04
C ALA A 3 -8.20 -55.58 1.58
N LYS A 4 -7.41 -56.03 0.60
CA LYS A 4 -6.48 -55.20 -0.15
C LYS A 4 -7.26 -54.29 -1.09
N VAL A 5 -7.33 -52.99 -0.78
CA VAL A 5 -7.79 -51.98 -1.75
C VAL A 5 -6.59 -51.54 -2.58
N LYS A 6 -6.66 -51.84 -3.87
CA LYS A 6 -5.67 -51.55 -4.90
C LYS A 6 -5.87 -50.10 -5.34
N VAL A 7 -4.96 -49.20 -4.96
CA VAL A 7 -4.97 -47.81 -5.45
C VAL A 7 -4.50 -47.83 -6.91
N VAL A 8 -5.43 -47.51 -7.82
CA VAL A 8 -5.16 -47.31 -9.25
C VAL A 8 -4.82 -45.84 -9.45
N PHE A 9 -3.58 -45.54 -9.80
CA PHE A 9 -3.17 -44.21 -10.26
C PHE A 9 -3.73 -43.96 -11.67
N PRO A 10 -4.46 -42.85 -11.93
CA PRO A 10 -4.71 -42.44 -13.30
C PRO A 10 -3.43 -41.85 -13.89
N SER A 11 -3.02 -42.43 -15.01
CA SER A 11 -1.93 -42.01 -15.87
C SER A 11 -2.01 -40.53 -16.26
N CYS A 12 -0.83 -39.90 -16.24
CA CYS A 12 -0.50 -38.59 -16.78
C CYS A 12 -1.13 -38.35 -18.17
N ILE A 13 -2.14 -37.48 -18.25
CA ILE A 13 -2.60 -36.90 -19.51
C ILE A 13 -1.86 -35.56 -19.68
N LYS A 14 -0.85 -35.54 -20.54
CA LYS A 14 -0.24 -34.33 -21.06
C LYS A 14 -1.30 -33.56 -21.87
N SER A 15 -1.98 -32.63 -21.22
CA SER A 15 -2.77 -31.60 -21.88
C SER A 15 -1.83 -30.43 -22.20
N SER A 16 -1.40 -30.35 -23.44
CA SER A 16 -0.78 -29.16 -24.03
C SER A 16 -1.82 -28.05 -24.08
N ARG A 17 -2.02 -27.34 -22.96
CA ARG A 17 -2.77 -26.09 -22.96
C ARG A 17 -1.94 -25.03 -23.68
N GLN A 18 -2.21 -24.88 -24.96
CA GLN A 18 -1.84 -23.68 -25.71
C GLN A 18 -2.36 -22.47 -24.94
N PHE A 19 -1.46 -21.72 -24.32
CA PHE A 19 -1.76 -20.40 -23.79
C PHE A 19 -2.29 -19.57 -24.97
N SER A 20 -3.58 -19.30 -24.94
CA SER A 20 -4.24 -18.43 -25.90
C SER A 20 -3.52 -17.09 -25.90
N ARG A 21 -3.04 -16.65 -27.08
CA ARG A 21 -2.47 -15.32 -27.35
C ARG A 21 -3.39 -14.16 -26.92
N LYS A 22 -4.61 -14.42 -26.44
CA LYS A 22 -5.55 -13.44 -25.92
C LYS A 22 -5.13 -12.80 -24.59
N VAL A 23 -4.29 -13.42 -23.76
CA VAL A 23 -3.84 -12.80 -22.49
C VAL A 23 -2.95 -11.57 -22.74
N ALA A 24 -2.10 -11.62 -23.78
CA ALA A 24 -1.28 -10.48 -24.19
C ALA A 24 -2.09 -9.33 -24.83
N PHE A 25 -3.30 -9.62 -25.31
CA PHE A 25 -4.15 -8.61 -25.95
C PHE A 25 -4.96 -7.81 -24.91
N ILE A 26 -5.37 -8.44 -23.81
CA ILE A 26 -6.13 -7.76 -22.74
C ILE A 26 -5.19 -6.88 -21.88
N SER A 27 -3.94 -7.29 -21.64
CA SER A 27 -2.94 -6.42 -20.97
C SER A 27 -2.73 -5.11 -21.73
N ASN A 28 -2.65 -5.18 -23.07
CA ASN A 28 -2.52 -4.00 -23.92
C ASN A 28 -3.80 -3.17 -23.96
N THR A 29 -4.97 -3.76 -23.73
CA THR A 29 -6.25 -3.01 -23.76
C THR A 29 -6.48 -2.24 -22.46
N LEU A 30 -6.10 -2.80 -21.30
CA LEU A 30 -6.09 -2.04 -20.03
C LEU A 30 -5.03 -0.92 -20.06
N LEU A 31 -3.84 -1.20 -20.59
CA LEU A 31 -2.80 -0.19 -20.84
C LEU A 31 -3.17 0.81 -21.95
N ALA A 32 -4.07 0.47 -22.88
CA ALA A 32 -4.50 1.36 -23.96
C ALA A 32 -5.69 2.24 -23.57
N ASN A 33 -6.56 1.76 -22.69
CA ASN A 33 -7.62 2.57 -22.10
C ASN A 33 -7.06 3.57 -21.09
N SER A 34 -5.95 3.23 -20.43
CA SER A 34 -5.19 4.19 -19.64
C SER A 34 -4.56 5.28 -20.55
N ARG A 35 -3.93 4.88 -21.68
CA ARG A 35 -3.41 5.80 -22.73
C ARG A 35 -4.45 6.72 -23.40
N LYS A 36 -5.75 6.49 -23.24
CA LYS A 36 -6.80 7.37 -23.81
C LYS A 36 -7.01 8.65 -23.00
N ASN A 37 -6.53 8.70 -21.75
CA ASN A 37 -6.39 9.95 -21.01
C ASN A 37 -5.00 10.54 -21.29
N ARG A 38 -4.77 10.97 -22.53
CA ARG A 38 -3.61 11.79 -22.85
C ARG A 38 -3.77 13.15 -22.19
N TYR A 39 -3.07 13.42 -21.09
CA TYR A 39 -2.69 14.78 -20.75
C TYR A 39 -1.26 14.90 -20.22
N SER A 40 -0.56 15.79 -20.93
CA SER A 40 0.58 16.63 -20.56
C SER A 40 1.87 15.99 -20.07
N SER A 41 2.92 16.18 -20.87
CA SER A 41 4.35 16.09 -20.50
C SER A 41 4.79 17.08 -19.40
N SER A 42 3.90 17.55 -18.54
CA SER A 42 4.16 18.50 -17.46
C SER A 42 4.11 17.89 -16.06
N PHE A 43 3.84 16.59 -15.93
CA PHE A 43 3.79 15.91 -14.62
C PHE A 43 5.15 15.35 -14.17
N SER A 44 6.15 15.35 -15.06
CA SER A 44 7.52 14.94 -14.73
C SER A 44 8.38 16.19 -14.59
N HIS A 45 8.88 16.42 -13.39
CA HIS A 45 9.89 17.44 -13.11
C HIS A 45 11.28 16.80 -13.09
N SER A 46 12.30 17.58 -13.43
CA SER A 46 13.68 17.14 -13.16
C SER A 46 13.89 16.99 -11.65
N PHE A 47 14.86 16.17 -11.28
CA PHE A 47 15.25 15.98 -9.88
C PHE A 47 15.55 17.30 -9.16
N SER A 48 16.31 18.20 -9.81
CA SER A 48 16.66 19.50 -9.23
C SER A 48 15.46 20.43 -9.05
N GLU A 49 14.51 20.41 -9.99
CA GLU A 49 13.26 21.20 -9.87
C GLU A 49 12.40 20.67 -8.72
N THR A 50 12.27 19.34 -8.62
CA THR A 50 11.54 18.66 -7.54
C THR A 50 12.07 19.10 -6.17
N ILE A 51 13.40 19.05 -5.98
CA ILE A 51 14.04 19.51 -4.76
C ILE A 51 13.78 21.00 -4.49
N GLY A 52 13.87 21.84 -5.52
CA GLY A 52 13.61 23.27 -5.41
C GLY A 52 12.21 23.57 -4.89
N MET A 53 11.18 22.93 -5.47
CA MET A 53 9.79 23.10 -5.07
C MET A 53 9.50 22.62 -3.65
N ILE A 54 10.15 21.54 -3.21
CA ILE A 54 10.02 21.04 -1.83
C ILE A 54 10.64 22.04 -0.84
N LYS A 55 11.85 22.54 -1.14
CA LYS A 55 12.51 23.57 -0.32
C LYS A 55 11.65 24.83 -0.20
N GLU A 56 11.05 25.27 -1.29
CA GLU A 56 10.14 26.42 -1.31
C GLU A 56 8.86 26.14 -0.50
N SER A 57 8.26 24.96 -0.65
CA SER A 57 7.06 24.55 0.10
C SER A 57 7.31 24.46 1.61
N LEU A 58 8.50 24.02 2.02
CA LEU A 58 8.92 24.00 3.41
C LEU A 58 9.16 25.42 3.96
N ALA A 59 9.60 26.36 3.13
CA ALA A 59 9.87 27.74 3.52
C ALA A 59 8.62 28.65 3.55
N THR A 60 7.60 28.34 2.76
CA THR A 60 6.42 29.21 2.53
C THR A 60 5.21 28.87 3.37
N LYS A 61 5.10 27.65 3.92
CA LYS A 61 3.95 27.29 4.76
C LYS A 61 4.02 28.02 6.11
N PRO A 62 2.90 28.59 6.60
CA PRO A 62 2.88 29.42 7.79
C PRO A 62 3.41 28.66 9.00
N ASN A 63 4.20 29.35 9.84
CA ASN A 63 4.87 28.79 11.02
C ASN A 63 3.95 27.95 11.92
N ASP A 64 2.63 28.21 11.95
CA ASP A 64 1.68 27.46 12.77
C ASP A 64 1.42 26.01 12.30
N LEU A 65 1.74 25.66 11.05
CA LEU A 65 1.52 24.32 10.47
C LEU A 65 2.78 23.44 10.40
N LEU A 66 3.98 24.03 10.44
CA LEU A 66 5.28 23.34 10.35
C LEU A 66 6.24 23.83 11.44
N THR A 67 5.74 24.05 12.65
CA THR A 67 6.51 24.68 13.72
C THR A 67 7.60 23.72 14.22
N SER A 68 8.84 24.07 13.89
CA SER A 68 10.11 23.56 14.46
C SER A 68 10.83 22.46 13.67
N LYS A 69 12.08 22.21 14.07
CA LYS A 69 13.13 21.39 13.42
C LYS A 69 12.81 19.88 13.34
N THR A 70 11.54 19.51 13.32
CA THR A 70 11.02 18.16 13.57
C THR A 70 10.08 17.67 12.47
N THR A 71 10.02 18.37 11.34
CA THR A 71 9.16 17.96 10.23
C THR A 71 9.55 16.56 9.74
N ARG A 72 8.61 15.62 9.91
CA ARG A 72 8.72 14.26 9.37
C ARG A 72 8.22 14.27 7.94
N LEU A 73 9.13 14.11 6.99
CA LEU A 73 8.77 13.99 5.58
C LEU A 73 8.50 12.54 5.22
N PHE A 74 7.50 12.32 4.40
CA PHE A 74 7.21 11.04 3.80
C PHE A 74 7.36 11.12 2.30
N VAL A 75 8.13 10.19 1.74
CA VAL A 75 8.30 9.95 0.31
C VAL A 75 7.50 8.69 -0.03
N GLY A 76 6.29 8.91 -0.58
CA GLY A 76 5.36 7.85 -0.93
C GLY A 76 5.42 7.53 -2.42
N THR A 77 5.55 6.25 -2.74
CA THR A 77 5.42 5.77 -4.12
C THR A 77 3.98 5.33 -4.41
N GLY A 78 3.43 5.81 -5.51
CA GLY A 78 2.12 5.41 -6.04
C GLY A 78 2.24 4.35 -7.12
N GLN A 79 1.13 3.70 -7.47
CA GLN A 79 1.11 2.76 -8.59
C GLN A 79 0.93 3.49 -9.93
N TYR A 80 2.04 3.76 -10.61
CA TYR A 80 2.08 4.44 -11.90
C TYR A 80 2.26 3.45 -13.07
N TYR A 81 1.22 2.66 -13.36
CA TYR A 81 1.29 1.52 -14.30
C TYR A 81 1.61 1.87 -15.76
N GLU A 82 1.51 3.14 -16.16
CA GLU A 82 1.78 3.57 -17.53
C GLU A 82 3.25 3.77 -17.85
N HIS A 83 4.08 4.07 -16.85
CA HIS A 83 5.45 4.51 -17.06
C HIS A 83 6.44 3.44 -16.60
N LYS A 84 7.25 2.93 -17.54
CA LYS A 84 8.21 1.86 -17.23
C LYS A 84 9.36 2.34 -16.35
N THR A 85 9.76 3.60 -16.51
CA THR A 85 10.97 4.17 -15.91
C THR A 85 10.71 5.08 -14.71
N ASN A 86 9.48 5.60 -14.57
CA ASN A 86 9.19 6.62 -13.57
C ASN A 86 8.16 6.06 -12.59
N GLU A 87 8.32 6.39 -11.32
CA GLU A 87 7.33 6.18 -10.29
C GLU A 87 6.65 7.52 -10.00
N ARG A 88 5.34 7.48 -9.73
CA ARG A 88 4.68 8.64 -9.12
C ARG A 88 5.14 8.72 -7.68
N VAL A 89 5.66 9.88 -7.30
CA VAL A 89 6.16 10.18 -5.97
C VAL A 89 5.35 11.32 -5.40
N VAL A 90 4.74 11.08 -4.24
CA VAL A 90 4.05 12.11 -3.46
C VAL A 90 4.86 12.34 -2.20
N ILE A 91 5.11 13.61 -1.90
CA ILE A 91 5.89 14.03 -0.75
C ILE A 91 4.96 14.74 0.23
N LEU A 92 4.88 14.20 1.43
CA LEU A 92 3.99 14.68 2.49
C LEU A 92 4.81 15.15 3.69
N SER A 93 4.31 16.15 4.40
CA SER A 93 4.66 16.36 5.80
C SER A 93 3.68 15.55 6.66
N LEU A 94 4.17 14.64 7.48
CA LEU A 94 3.37 13.84 8.42
C LEU A 94 3.13 14.57 9.75
N GLY A 95 3.58 15.82 9.87
CA GLY A 95 3.48 16.62 11.09
C GLY A 95 4.32 16.11 12.26
N ASP A 96 4.25 16.84 13.37
CA ASP A 96 5.18 16.77 14.51
C ASP A 96 4.43 16.49 15.83
N ASP A 97 3.13 16.83 15.86
CA ASP A 97 2.27 16.85 17.05
C ASP A 97 1.65 15.49 17.36
N GLU A 98 2.47 14.49 17.69
CA GLU A 98 2.00 13.14 18.10
C GLU A 98 0.99 12.50 17.13
N ASN A 99 0.99 12.93 15.86
CA ASN A 99 0.09 12.45 14.81
C ASN A 99 -1.37 12.91 14.90
N LEU A 100 -1.65 13.97 15.68
CA LEU A 100 -2.98 14.57 15.82
C LEU A 100 -3.42 15.41 14.60
N ARG A 101 -2.47 15.78 13.73
CA ARG A 101 -2.75 16.58 12.53
C ARG A 101 -2.75 15.71 11.27
N PRO A 102 -3.64 16.00 10.31
CA PRO A 102 -3.62 15.35 9.02
C PRO A 102 -2.31 15.60 8.26
N PRO A 103 -1.84 14.63 7.44
CA PRO A 103 -0.70 14.84 6.55
C PRO A 103 -0.95 15.98 5.58
N VAL A 104 0.11 16.73 5.26
CA VAL A 104 0.03 17.85 4.32
C VAL A 104 0.88 17.57 3.10
N MET A 105 0.24 17.54 1.92
CA MET A 105 0.95 17.38 0.66
C MET A 105 1.86 18.58 0.37
N LEU A 106 3.12 18.29 0.06
CA LEU A 106 4.13 19.27 -0.36
C LEU A 106 4.33 19.21 -1.86
N HIS A 107 4.37 18.01 -2.42
CA HIS A 107 4.62 17.82 -3.83
C HIS A 107 4.05 16.50 -4.34
N ASP A 108 3.65 16.45 -5.60
CA ASP A 108 3.15 15.26 -6.30
C ASP A 108 3.69 15.31 -7.73
N THR A 109 4.50 14.34 -8.11
CA THR A 109 5.30 14.37 -9.35
C THR A 109 5.66 12.96 -9.81
N ALA A 110 6.27 12.85 -10.99
CA ALA A 110 6.89 11.62 -11.46
C ALA A 110 8.43 11.75 -11.48
N VAL A 111 9.10 10.81 -10.82
CA VAL A 111 10.58 10.73 -10.70
C VAL A 111 11.07 9.41 -11.26
N GLN A 112 12.28 9.34 -11.81
CA GLN A 112 12.84 8.05 -12.25
C GLN A 112 13.02 7.10 -11.07
N ARG A 113 12.76 5.81 -11.28
CA ARG A 113 12.78 4.82 -10.19
C ARG A 113 14.11 4.80 -9.43
N ASP A 114 15.23 4.92 -10.14
CA ASP A 114 16.58 4.93 -9.57
C ASP A 114 16.98 6.28 -8.93
N GLU A 115 16.13 7.30 -9.04
CA GLU A 115 16.31 8.60 -8.40
C GLU A 115 15.52 8.74 -7.09
N VAL A 116 14.58 7.83 -6.79
CA VAL A 116 13.78 7.88 -5.54
C VAL A 116 14.68 7.77 -4.31
N GLU A 117 15.67 6.87 -4.32
CA GLU A 117 16.62 6.74 -3.20
C GLU A 117 17.50 8.00 -3.05
N LYS A 118 17.92 8.60 -4.18
CA LYS A 118 18.68 9.86 -4.16
C LYS A 118 17.85 11.00 -3.58
N LEU A 119 16.55 11.03 -3.90
CA LEU A 119 15.60 11.99 -3.36
C LEU A 119 15.46 11.84 -1.84
N GLU A 120 15.30 10.62 -1.33
CA GLU A 120 15.25 10.35 0.10
C GLU A 120 16.52 10.83 0.83
N GLN A 121 17.69 10.57 0.26
CA GLN A 121 18.98 10.98 0.82
C GLN A 121 19.14 12.50 0.83
N GLU A 122 18.79 13.18 -0.27
CA GLU A 122 18.91 14.64 -0.33
C GLU A 122 17.94 15.32 0.64
N LEU A 123 16.70 14.85 0.74
CA LEU A 123 15.73 15.37 1.71
C LEU A 123 16.20 15.17 3.16
N SER A 124 16.84 14.03 3.44
CA SER A 124 17.42 13.74 4.76
C SER A 124 18.59 14.67 5.12
N SER A 125 19.24 15.29 4.12
CA SER A 125 20.33 16.24 4.33
C SER A 125 19.87 17.68 4.62
N LEU A 126 18.58 17.98 4.45
CA LEU A 126 18.03 19.31 4.67
C LEU A 126 17.91 19.59 6.16
N SER A 127 18.43 20.73 6.61
CA SER A 127 18.45 21.13 8.02
C SER A 127 17.05 21.40 8.62
N SER A 128 16.05 21.63 7.78
CA SER A 128 14.65 21.79 8.17
C SER A 128 13.89 20.46 8.32
N VAL A 129 14.49 19.34 7.90
CA VAL A 129 13.85 18.02 7.91
C VAL A 129 14.38 17.23 9.11
N GLY A 130 13.48 16.80 9.99
CA GLY A 130 13.84 16.02 11.17
C GLY A 130 14.09 14.55 10.84
N SER A 131 13.22 13.95 10.02
CA SER A 131 13.37 12.59 9.51
C SER A 131 12.67 12.41 8.17
N VAL A 132 13.20 11.48 7.37
CA VAL A 132 12.57 11.01 6.14
C VAL A 132 12.02 9.61 6.35
N HIS A 133 10.77 9.44 5.95
CA HIS A 133 10.00 8.22 5.95
C HIS A 133 9.73 7.82 4.51
N SER A 134 9.63 6.52 4.24
CA SER A 134 9.27 6.04 2.91
C SER A 134 8.34 4.85 2.94
N GLY A 135 7.55 4.71 1.88
CA GLY A 135 6.52 3.68 1.76
C GLY A 135 5.68 3.83 0.50
N GLU A 136 4.42 3.40 0.57
CA GLU A 136 3.51 3.42 -0.57
C GLU A 136 2.21 4.16 -0.25
N LEU A 137 1.56 4.65 -1.31
CA LEU A 137 0.24 5.28 -1.29
C LEU A 137 -0.74 4.48 -2.16
N ASP A 138 -2.04 4.71 -1.96
CA ASP A 138 -3.12 4.21 -2.81
C ASP A 138 -3.31 5.02 -4.10
N SER A 139 -2.35 5.86 -4.47
CA SER A 139 -2.39 6.64 -5.70
C SER A 139 -2.21 5.75 -6.92
N VAL A 140 -3.31 5.50 -7.63
CA VAL A 140 -3.32 4.80 -8.91
C VAL A 140 -3.31 5.81 -10.06
N GLN A 141 -2.33 5.72 -10.96
CA GLN A 141 -2.17 6.66 -12.07
C GLN A 141 -2.14 8.12 -11.59
N ASP A 142 -3.10 8.96 -12.01
CA ASP A 142 -3.22 10.37 -11.65
C ASP A 142 -4.32 10.61 -10.59
N ALA A 143 -4.96 9.56 -10.08
CA ALA A 143 -6.00 9.70 -9.07
C ALA A 143 -5.42 10.30 -7.77
N PRO A 144 -6.14 11.17 -7.05
CA PRO A 144 -5.68 11.65 -5.76
C PRO A 144 -5.50 10.47 -4.79
N TRP A 145 -4.46 10.54 -3.96
CA TRP A 145 -4.26 9.58 -2.88
C TRP A 145 -5.27 9.85 -1.76
N LYS A 146 -5.68 8.80 -1.05
CA LYS A 146 -6.49 8.86 0.18
C LYS A 146 -5.77 8.20 1.36
N PHE A 147 -4.99 7.17 1.09
CA PHE A 147 -4.32 6.37 2.11
C PHE A 147 -2.86 6.08 1.77
N GLY A 148 -2.06 5.84 2.79
CA GLY A 148 -0.68 5.42 2.65
C GLY A 148 -0.20 4.60 3.82
N PHE A 149 0.92 3.92 3.63
CA PHE A 149 1.64 3.28 4.72
C PHE A 149 3.12 3.60 4.64
N VAL A 150 3.72 3.80 5.80
CA VAL A 150 5.16 3.92 5.99
C VAL A 150 5.75 2.54 6.18
N LEU A 151 6.85 2.25 5.48
CA LEU A 151 7.67 1.06 5.68
C LEU A 151 8.92 1.36 6.50
N LYS A 152 9.51 2.54 6.30
CA LYS A 152 10.75 2.95 6.96
C LYS A 152 10.59 4.33 7.62
N PRO A 153 11.17 4.55 8.81
CA PRO A 153 11.92 3.57 9.61
C PRO A 153 11.02 2.63 10.44
N SER A 154 9.75 2.98 10.65
CA SER A 154 8.79 2.17 11.41
C SER A 154 7.45 2.10 10.67
N PHE A 155 6.77 0.95 10.79
CA PHE A 155 5.50 0.71 10.12
C PHE A 155 4.39 1.59 10.69
N SER A 156 3.64 2.25 9.79
CA SER A 156 2.41 2.95 10.14
C SER A 156 1.49 3.05 8.93
N ILE A 157 0.20 3.25 9.17
CA ILE A 157 -0.81 3.51 8.15
C ILE A 157 -1.44 4.86 8.45
N PHE A 158 -1.68 5.65 7.42
CA PHE A 158 -2.31 6.96 7.53
C PHE A 158 -3.25 7.21 6.35
N SER A 159 -4.07 8.24 6.51
CA SER A 159 -5.01 8.75 5.51
C SER A 159 -4.85 10.26 5.37
N VAL A 160 -5.57 10.84 4.42
CA VAL A 160 -5.74 12.29 4.31
C VAL A 160 -6.30 12.96 5.56
N SER A 161 -6.92 12.18 6.47
CA SER A 161 -7.51 12.68 7.72
C SER A 161 -6.60 12.54 8.94
N GLY A 162 -5.50 11.79 8.84
CA GLY A 162 -4.64 11.48 9.99
C GLY A 162 -4.13 10.04 9.99
N PHE A 163 -3.42 9.67 11.05
CA PHE A 163 -2.93 8.30 11.20
C PHE A 163 -4.07 7.33 11.53
N CYS A 164 -3.97 6.13 11.00
CA CYS A 164 -4.91 5.03 11.24
C CYS A 164 -4.29 3.95 12.12
N CYS A 165 -2.99 3.69 11.95
CA CYS A 165 -2.26 2.69 12.73
C CYS A 165 -0.79 3.06 12.89
N GLN A 166 -0.21 2.77 14.04
CA GLN A 166 1.23 2.91 14.28
C GLN A 166 1.79 1.73 15.05
N LEU A 167 2.96 1.24 14.63
CA LEU A 167 3.74 0.31 15.43
C LEU A 167 4.45 1.08 16.55
N GLN A 168 4.20 0.68 17.79
CA GLN A 168 4.76 1.29 18.99
C GLN A 168 5.35 0.22 19.91
N GLN A 169 6.17 0.67 20.87
CA GLN A 169 6.76 -0.19 21.89
C GLN A 169 6.38 0.32 23.28
N SER A 170 5.91 -0.57 24.13
CA SER A 170 5.68 -0.34 25.56
C SER A 170 6.67 -1.16 26.38
N SER A 171 7.07 -0.62 27.52
CA SER A 171 7.92 -1.34 28.49
C SER A 171 7.18 -2.51 29.15
N SER A 172 5.85 -2.45 29.29
CA SER A 172 5.04 -3.46 29.96
C SER A 172 4.48 -4.52 29.02
N GLU A 173 4.11 -4.14 27.81
CA GLU A 173 3.34 -4.99 26.87
C GLU A 173 4.13 -5.39 25.61
N GLY A 174 5.36 -4.90 25.47
CA GLY A 174 6.19 -5.14 24.29
C GLY A 174 5.71 -4.33 23.09
N MET A 175 5.78 -4.91 21.89
CA MET A 175 5.36 -4.24 20.67
C MET A 175 3.84 -4.37 20.47
N TYR A 176 3.19 -3.29 20.06
CA TYR A 176 1.75 -3.22 19.81
C TYR A 176 1.44 -2.35 18.59
N PHE A 177 0.26 -2.55 18.00
CA PHE A 177 -0.31 -1.60 17.06
C PHE A 177 -1.24 -0.65 17.80
N ARG A 178 -0.93 0.64 17.76
CA ARG A 178 -1.88 1.69 18.16
C ARG A 178 -2.80 1.98 16.99
N ILE A 179 -4.08 1.67 17.13
CA ILE A 179 -5.12 1.93 16.13
C ILE A 179 -5.83 3.22 16.52
N PHE A 180 -6.04 4.11 15.55
CA PHE A 180 -6.68 5.41 15.77
C PHE A 180 -8.07 5.43 15.15
N ASP A 181 -9.03 5.97 15.89
CA ASP A 181 -10.39 6.23 15.44
C ASP A 181 -10.82 7.63 15.89
N GLU A 182 -10.82 8.58 14.95
CA GLU A 182 -11.07 10.01 15.15
C GLU A 182 -10.23 10.67 16.25
N HIS A 183 -10.67 10.55 17.52
CA HIS A 183 -10.07 11.14 18.71
C HIS A 183 -9.70 10.12 19.79
N LEU A 184 -9.95 8.84 19.54
CA LEU A 184 -9.63 7.73 20.42
C LEU A 184 -8.54 6.87 19.80
N HIS A 185 -7.84 6.13 20.65
CA HIS A 185 -6.93 5.09 20.18
C HIS A 185 -7.07 3.84 21.05
N GLU A 186 -6.78 2.71 20.42
CA GLU A 186 -6.73 1.40 21.04
C GLU A 186 -5.33 0.80 20.81
N ASP A 187 -4.70 0.37 21.90
CA ASP A 187 -3.40 -0.29 21.84
C ASP A 187 -3.61 -1.82 21.78
N ILE A 188 -3.22 -2.42 20.65
CA ILE A 188 -3.43 -3.83 20.34
C ILE A 188 -2.10 -4.60 20.43
N PRO A 189 -1.88 -5.41 21.48
CA PRO A 189 -0.68 -6.23 21.58
C PRO A 189 -0.54 -7.19 20.39
N LEU A 190 0.66 -7.25 19.80
CA LEU A 190 0.89 -8.11 18.64
C LEU A 190 0.74 -9.61 18.95
N SER A 191 0.85 -9.99 20.23
CA SER A 191 0.62 -11.36 20.72
C SER A 191 -0.84 -11.81 20.59
N ASP A 192 -1.78 -10.86 20.55
CA ASP A 192 -3.20 -11.13 20.69
C ASP A 192 -3.90 -11.25 19.33
N ILE A 193 -3.19 -10.93 18.27
CA ILE A 193 -3.66 -11.04 16.89
C ILE A 193 -3.68 -12.52 16.48
N GLU A 194 -4.83 -12.97 15.98
CA GLU A 194 -5.00 -14.29 15.36
C GLU A 194 -4.64 -14.24 13.88
N HIS A 195 -5.27 -13.31 13.14
CA HIS A 195 -4.98 -13.08 11.72
C HIS A 195 -5.29 -11.65 11.32
N ILE A 196 -4.68 -11.21 10.23
CA ILE A 196 -4.93 -9.92 9.61
C ILE A 196 -5.70 -10.18 8.33
N GLN A 197 -6.75 -9.41 8.07
CA GLN A 197 -7.63 -9.65 6.95
C GLN A 197 -7.99 -8.39 6.17
N VAL A 198 -8.16 -8.55 4.87
CA VAL A 198 -8.92 -7.61 4.05
C VAL A 198 -10.34 -8.14 3.94
N SER A 199 -11.34 -7.30 4.17
CA SER A 199 -12.74 -7.63 3.95
C SER A 199 -13.33 -6.73 2.87
N LEU A 200 -14.22 -7.30 2.07
CA LEU A 200 -14.98 -6.58 1.04
C LEU A 200 -16.46 -6.73 1.37
N SER A 201 -17.24 -5.68 1.15
CA SER A 201 -18.70 -5.79 1.16
C SER A 201 -19.20 -6.64 -0.03
N PRO A 202 -20.51 -7.00 -0.06
CA PRO A 202 -21.11 -7.69 -1.20
C PRO A 202 -20.93 -6.94 -2.52
N GLU A 203 -20.79 -5.62 -2.44
CA GLU A 203 -20.43 -4.71 -3.53
C GLU A 203 -19.02 -4.17 -3.29
N PRO A 204 -17.94 -4.89 -3.67
CA PRO A 204 -16.57 -4.58 -3.25
C PRO A 204 -16.05 -3.18 -3.59
N TRP A 205 -16.73 -2.48 -4.50
CA TRP A 205 -16.42 -1.10 -4.84
C TRP A 205 -16.90 -0.10 -3.79
N GLU A 206 -17.94 -0.43 -3.01
CA GLU A 206 -18.54 0.48 -2.02
C GLU A 206 -17.77 0.50 -0.69
N GLU A 207 -17.34 -0.67 -0.19
CA GLU A 207 -16.66 -0.75 1.10
C GLU A 207 -15.57 -1.83 1.12
N ARG A 208 -14.36 -1.42 1.49
CA ARG A 208 -13.21 -2.30 1.74
C ARG A 208 -12.64 -1.97 3.11
N LYS A 209 -12.26 -2.99 3.88
CA LYS A 209 -11.64 -2.78 5.20
C LYS A 209 -10.37 -3.58 5.37
N LEU A 210 -9.42 -2.99 6.08
CA LEU A 210 -8.29 -3.70 6.67
C LEU A 210 -8.58 -3.90 8.15
N GLN A 211 -8.52 -5.16 8.61
CA GLN A 211 -8.95 -5.53 9.96
C GLN A 211 -7.98 -6.48 10.64
N LEU A 212 -7.94 -6.40 11.97
CA LEU A 212 -7.28 -7.36 12.85
C LEU A 212 -8.34 -8.28 13.45
N LYS A 213 -8.16 -9.59 13.30
CA LYS A 213 -8.90 -10.59 14.07
C LYS A 213 -8.10 -10.92 15.31
N MET A 214 -8.70 -10.74 16.46
CA MET A 214 -8.11 -11.00 17.77
C MET A 214 -8.42 -12.43 18.22
N LYS A 215 -7.52 -13.03 19.01
CA LYS A 215 -7.65 -14.40 19.55
C LYS A 215 -8.86 -14.58 20.48
N ASN A 216 -9.33 -13.50 21.09
CA ASN A 216 -10.54 -13.48 21.92
C ASN A 216 -11.83 -13.49 21.07
N GLY A 217 -11.72 -13.37 19.74
CA GLY A 217 -12.85 -13.32 18.82
C GLY A 217 -13.22 -11.92 18.33
N ASP A 218 -12.63 -10.86 18.87
CA ASP A 218 -12.93 -9.49 18.46
C ASP A 218 -12.34 -9.15 17.08
N VAL A 219 -12.92 -8.14 16.43
CA VAL A 219 -12.45 -7.63 15.14
C VAL A 219 -12.26 -6.13 15.25
N VAL A 220 -11.03 -5.68 15.05
CA VAL A 220 -10.66 -4.26 15.09
C VAL A 220 -10.46 -3.76 13.67
N SER A 221 -11.14 -2.66 13.32
CA SER A 221 -11.00 -2.01 12.02
C SER A 221 -9.80 -1.08 12.04
N VAL A 222 -8.86 -1.26 11.11
CA VAL A 222 -7.67 -0.41 10.98
C VAL A 222 -7.89 0.67 9.93
N VAL A 223 -8.52 0.29 8.81
CA VAL A 223 -8.88 1.21 7.73
C VAL A 223 -10.27 0.83 7.24
N GLU A 224 -11.11 1.85 7.01
CA GLU A 224 -12.36 1.73 6.29
C GLU A 224 -12.33 2.62 5.05
N ASP A 225 -12.20 2.01 3.87
CA ASP A 225 -12.31 2.69 2.58
C ASP A 225 -13.76 2.57 2.11
N ARG A 226 -14.51 3.67 2.22
CA ARG A 226 -15.88 3.80 1.75
C ARG A 226 -15.89 4.71 0.53
N GLU A 227 -16.33 4.18 -0.60
CA GLU A 227 -16.51 4.96 -1.81
C GLU A 227 -17.98 4.93 -2.23
N GLU A 228 -18.70 6.02 -1.98
CA GLU A 228 -20.08 6.17 -2.44
C GLU A 228 -20.11 6.37 -3.96
N ASN A 229 -21.00 5.65 -4.65
CA ASN A 229 -21.33 5.85 -6.07
C ASN A 229 -20.20 5.57 -7.08
N VAL A 230 -19.24 4.70 -6.77
CA VAL A 230 -18.27 4.24 -7.78
C VAL A 230 -18.97 3.33 -8.78
N PRO A 231 -18.97 3.65 -10.08
CA PRO A 231 -19.60 2.79 -11.08
C PRO A 231 -18.96 1.40 -11.03
N SER A 232 -19.77 0.34 -10.92
CA SER A 232 -19.33 -1.07 -10.87
C SER A 232 -18.66 -1.59 -12.15
N LYS A 233 -18.22 -0.69 -13.04
CA LYS A 233 -17.93 -0.98 -14.45
C LYS A 233 -16.64 -1.77 -14.69
N ASP A 234 -15.72 -1.83 -13.74
CA ASP A 234 -14.34 -2.24 -14.06
C ASP A 234 -13.86 -3.59 -13.49
N GLY A 235 -14.79 -4.40 -12.95
CA GLY A 235 -14.57 -5.83 -12.67
C GLY A 235 -13.35 -6.15 -11.78
N LEU A 236 -12.85 -7.39 -11.89
CA LEU A 236 -11.75 -7.91 -11.07
C LEU A 236 -10.41 -7.18 -11.24
N ALA A 237 -10.21 -6.49 -12.38
CA ALA A 237 -8.99 -5.74 -12.64
C ALA A 237 -8.94 -4.46 -11.80
N SER A 238 -9.99 -3.65 -11.84
CA SER A 238 -10.07 -2.42 -11.04
C SER A 238 -10.11 -2.72 -9.55
N LEU A 239 -10.80 -3.79 -9.14
CA LEU A 239 -10.77 -4.23 -7.75
C LEU A 239 -9.34 -4.59 -7.30
N MET A 240 -8.56 -5.28 -8.13
CA MET A 240 -7.17 -5.58 -7.82
C MET A 240 -6.33 -4.29 -7.70
N LEU A 241 -6.47 -3.35 -8.63
CA LEU A 241 -5.70 -2.10 -8.62
C LEU A 241 -6.02 -1.24 -7.39
N SER A 242 -7.30 -1.01 -7.12
CA SER A 242 -7.78 -0.20 -5.99
C SER A 242 -7.46 -0.80 -4.62
N THR A 243 -7.32 -2.12 -4.53
CA THR A 243 -6.99 -2.81 -3.27
C THR A 243 -5.52 -3.22 -3.15
N GLU A 244 -4.68 -2.97 -4.17
CA GLU A 244 -3.27 -3.38 -4.19
C GLU A 244 -2.53 -2.84 -2.97
N TRP A 245 -2.70 -1.55 -2.68
CA TRP A 245 -2.06 -0.89 -1.53
C TRP A 245 -2.50 -1.52 -0.19
N MET A 246 -3.79 -1.79 -0.02
CA MET A 246 -4.36 -2.33 1.21
C MET A 246 -3.90 -3.76 1.46
N VAL A 247 -3.82 -4.57 0.40
CA VAL A 247 -3.29 -5.94 0.49
C VAL A 247 -1.80 -5.92 0.86
N LYS A 248 -1.01 -4.99 0.32
CA LYS A 248 0.39 -4.81 0.71
C LYS A 248 0.53 -4.37 2.16
N ALA A 249 -0.24 -3.36 2.58
CA ALA A 249 -0.27 -2.89 3.97
C ALA A 249 -0.60 -4.05 4.93
N ALA A 250 -1.62 -4.85 4.62
CA ALA A 250 -1.99 -6.05 5.38
C ALA A 250 -0.86 -7.09 5.43
N GLY A 251 -0.17 -7.30 4.30
CA GLY A 251 1.00 -8.17 4.22
C GLY A 251 2.14 -7.69 5.12
N HIS A 252 2.44 -6.40 5.12
CA HIS A 252 3.46 -5.81 5.98
C HIS A 252 3.08 -5.87 7.46
N MET A 253 1.85 -5.55 7.82
CA MET A 253 1.36 -5.75 9.19
C MET A 253 1.52 -7.20 9.64
N CYS A 254 1.24 -8.15 8.76
CA CYS A 254 1.39 -9.57 9.07
C CYS A 254 2.86 -9.96 9.29
N ILE A 255 3.79 -9.41 8.51
CA ILE A 255 5.23 -9.62 8.71
C ILE A 255 5.65 -9.02 10.06
N THR A 256 5.25 -7.79 10.36
CA THR A 256 5.55 -7.11 11.62
C THR A 256 4.99 -7.88 12.82
N ALA A 257 3.73 -8.32 12.76
CA ALA A 257 3.09 -9.10 13.82
C ALA A 257 3.81 -10.44 14.05
N ARG A 258 4.30 -11.11 13.01
CA ARG A 258 5.11 -12.34 13.15
C ARG A 258 6.49 -12.08 13.72
N GLN A 259 7.11 -10.96 13.36
CA GLN A 259 8.46 -10.61 13.79
C GLN A 259 8.52 -10.28 15.28
N PHE A 260 7.49 -9.61 15.79
CA PHE A 260 7.49 -9.08 17.15
C PHE A 260 6.42 -9.68 18.08
N GLY A 261 5.50 -10.49 17.53
CA GLY A 261 4.40 -11.14 18.26
C GLY A 261 4.33 -12.64 17.96
N ASP A 262 3.16 -13.13 17.54
CA ASP A 262 2.96 -14.55 17.24
C ASP A 262 3.39 -14.89 15.80
N THR A 263 4.34 -15.83 15.66
CA THR A 263 4.86 -16.30 14.36
C THR A 263 3.80 -16.94 13.45
N LYS A 264 2.63 -17.30 13.99
CA LYS A 264 1.53 -17.95 13.24
C LYS A 264 0.49 -16.99 12.68
N VAL A 265 0.58 -15.68 12.95
CA VAL A 265 -0.36 -14.69 12.40
C VAL A 265 -0.44 -14.88 10.89
N SER A 266 -1.64 -14.98 10.33
CA SER A 266 -1.82 -15.23 8.89
C SER A 266 -2.52 -14.06 8.20
N LEU A 267 -2.25 -13.89 6.90
CA LEU A 267 -2.99 -12.96 6.06
C LEU A 267 -4.19 -13.70 5.45
N LYS A 268 -5.40 -13.15 5.63
CA LYS A 268 -6.63 -13.65 5.01
C LYS A 268 -7.12 -12.64 3.97
N LEU A 269 -7.29 -13.12 2.75
CA LEU A 269 -7.81 -12.33 1.63
C LEU A 269 -9.11 -12.95 1.12
N PRO A 270 -10.10 -12.12 0.71
CA PRO A 270 -11.29 -12.60 0.03
C PRO A 270 -10.90 -13.28 -1.28
N PRO A 271 -11.62 -14.31 -1.75
CA PRO A 271 -11.23 -15.08 -2.93
C PRO A 271 -10.92 -14.21 -4.15
N VAL A 272 -11.72 -13.16 -4.39
CA VAL A 272 -11.56 -12.24 -5.53
C VAL A 272 -10.26 -11.41 -5.51
N LEU A 273 -9.54 -11.37 -4.39
CA LEU A 273 -8.22 -10.74 -4.24
C LEU A 273 -7.07 -11.75 -4.27
N ARG A 274 -7.34 -13.03 -4.53
CA ARG A 274 -6.32 -14.08 -4.55
C ARG A 274 -5.96 -14.49 -5.97
N ALA A 275 -4.69 -14.83 -6.19
CA ALA A 275 -4.16 -15.23 -7.50
C ALA A 275 -4.79 -16.52 -8.07
N ASP A 276 -5.29 -17.42 -7.22
CA ASP A 276 -5.96 -18.67 -7.65
C ASP A 276 -7.33 -18.41 -8.29
N VAL A 277 -7.93 -17.25 -8.03
CA VAL A 277 -9.28 -16.88 -8.51
C VAL A 277 -9.22 -15.67 -9.45
N ASN A 278 -8.40 -14.68 -9.14
CA ASN A 278 -8.28 -13.44 -9.90
C ASN A 278 -7.03 -13.46 -10.80
N PRO A 279 -7.17 -13.55 -12.14
CA PRO A 279 -6.04 -13.61 -13.06
C PRO A 279 -5.21 -12.32 -13.07
N TRP A 280 -5.80 -11.18 -12.70
CA TRP A 280 -5.08 -9.91 -12.61
C TRP A 280 -4.12 -9.89 -11.43
N VAL A 281 -4.53 -10.44 -10.30
CA VAL A 281 -3.64 -10.65 -9.14
C VAL A 281 -2.52 -11.62 -9.51
N ALA A 282 -2.83 -12.72 -10.19
CA ALA A 282 -1.81 -13.68 -10.64
C ALA A 282 -0.78 -13.04 -11.58
N MET A 283 -1.25 -12.27 -12.56
CA MET A 283 -0.39 -11.51 -13.47
C MET A 283 0.48 -10.51 -12.71
N ARG A 284 -0.10 -9.77 -11.76
CA ARG A 284 0.62 -8.76 -10.98
C ARG A 284 1.71 -9.38 -10.11
N ASN A 285 1.40 -10.46 -9.40
CA ASN A 285 2.36 -11.21 -8.59
C ASN A 285 3.52 -11.74 -9.43
N ARG A 286 3.24 -12.20 -10.66
CA ARG A 286 4.28 -12.64 -11.58
C ARG A 286 5.24 -11.51 -11.98
N ILE A 287 4.70 -10.33 -12.32
CA ILE A 287 5.51 -9.16 -12.68
C ILE A 287 6.42 -8.76 -11.50
N TRP A 288 5.93 -8.82 -10.27
CA TRP A 288 6.75 -8.56 -9.10
C TRP A 288 7.85 -9.59 -8.89
N ALA A 289 7.51 -10.88 -8.99
CA ALA A 289 8.49 -11.95 -8.84
C ALA A 289 9.61 -11.86 -9.91
N GLU A 290 9.26 -11.46 -11.14
CA GLU A 290 10.24 -11.24 -12.21
C GLU A 290 11.17 -10.05 -11.86
N LYS A 291 10.62 -8.92 -11.39
CA LYS A 291 11.42 -7.75 -10.96
C LYS A 291 12.37 -8.05 -9.80
N SER A 292 11.94 -8.85 -8.82
CA SER A 292 12.77 -9.21 -7.67
C SER A 292 13.97 -10.10 -8.03
N ASN A 293 13.97 -10.75 -9.19
CA ASN A 293 15.07 -11.58 -9.66
C ASN A 293 16.07 -10.81 -10.54
N GLU A 294 15.78 -9.56 -10.89
CA GLU A 294 16.67 -8.65 -11.64
C GLU A 294 17.50 -7.74 -10.72
N SER A 295 17.32 -7.87 -9.40
CA SER A 295 18.08 -7.18 -8.34
C SER A 295 19.13 -8.10 -7.74
#